data_AF-A0A1Y2LQ79-F1
#
_entry.id   AF-A0A1Y2LQ79-F1
#
_cell.length_a   1.000
_cell.length_b   1.000
_cell.length_c   1.000
_cell.angle_alpha   90.00
_cell.angle_beta   90.00
_cell.angle_gamma   90.00
#
_symmetry.space_group_name_H-M   'P 1'
#
loop_
_entity.id
_entity.type
_entity.pdbx_description
1 polymer ?
#
loop_
_entity_poly.entity_id
_entity_poly.type
_entity_poly.pdbx_seq_one_letter_code
_entity_poly.pdbx_strand_id
1 'polypeptide(L)' 'MQGVTSRETHFRLVITSSAFKGKPQLARHRMVNALMKDELAQEGGIHALQLTTRTPEEDEARREKEATA' A
#
# COMPACT_ATOMS: atom_id res chain seq x y z
N MET A 1 27.64 18.30 -5.99
CA MET A 1 26.73 18.00 -4.85
C MET A 1 25.96 16.73 -5.20
N GLN A 2 26.34 15.57 -4.69
CA GLN A 2 25.61 14.32 -4.96
C GLN A 2 25.85 13.36 -3.80
N GLY A 3 24.78 12.99 -3.11
CA GLY A 3 24.85 12.14 -1.93
C GLY A 3 23.83 12.57 -0.88
N VAL A 4 22.55 12.51 -1.22
CA VAL A 4 21.48 12.53 -0.21
C VAL A 4 21.64 11.26 0.60
N THR A 5 22.26 11.38 1.78
CA THR A 5 22.41 10.31 2.78
C THR A 5 21.14 10.22 3.62
N SER A 6 20.01 9.93 2.98
CA SER A 6 18.80 9.48 3.67
C SER A 6 18.21 8.35 2.86
N ARG A 7 18.70 7.13 3.12
CA ARG A 7 18.05 5.88 2.70
C ARG A 7 16.75 5.70 3.50
N GLU A 8 15.82 6.64 3.38
CA GLU A 8 14.48 6.52 3.95
C GLU A 8 13.52 6.35 2.78
N THR A 9 13.58 5.17 2.17
CA THR A 9 12.74 4.82 1.00
C THR A 9 11.33 4.52 1.48
N HIS A 10 10.55 5.58 1.78
CA HIS A 10 9.14 5.47 2.14
C HIS A 10 8.31 5.23 0.87
N PHE A 11 7.76 4.04 0.71
CA PHE A 11 6.86 3.73 -0.40
C PHE A 11 5.42 3.76 0.04
N ARG A 12 4.52 4.36 -0.76
CA ARG A 12 3.08 4.28 -0.53
C ARG A 12 2.45 3.45 -1.63
N LEU A 13 1.77 2.36 -1.25
CA LEU A 13 0.99 1.53 -2.17
C LEU A 13 -0.48 1.71 -1.87
N VAL A 14 -1.25 2.04 -2.91
CA VAL A 14 -2.72 2.08 -2.87
C VAL A 14 -3.22 0.94 -3.73
N ILE A 15 -3.90 -0.03 -3.13
CA ILE A 15 -4.37 -1.23 -3.81
C ILE A 15 -5.88 -1.31 -3.63
N THR A 16 -6.58 -1.32 -4.76
CA THR A 16 -8.04 -1.51 -4.81
C THR A 16 -8.32 -2.92 -5.33
N SER A 17 -8.95 -3.76 -4.52
CA SER A 17 -9.28 -5.14 -4.94
C SER A 17 -10.49 -5.70 -4.19
N SER A 18 -11.31 -6.49 -4.91
CA SER A 18 -12.45 -7.21 -4.34
C SER A 18 -12.01 -8.30 -3.36
N ALA A 19 -10.76 -8.79 -3.44
CA ALA A 19 -10.19 -9.78 -2.52
C ALA A 19 -10.11 -9.26 -1.06
N PHE A 20 -10.19 -7.95 -0.87
CA PHE A 20 -10.19 -7.32 0.45
C PHE A 20 -11.59 -7.22 1.07
N LYS A 21 -12.65 -7.48 0.30
CA LYS A 21 -14.04 -7.45 0.78
C LYS A 21 -14.23 -8.48 1.89
N GLY A 22 -14.81 -8.05 3.01
CA GLY A 22 -15.05 -8.90 4.19
C GLY A 22 -13.81 -9.28 4.99
N LYS A 23 -12.60 -8.81 4.63
CA LYS A 23 -11.37 -9.05 5.41
C LYS A 23 -11.00 -7.84 6.27
N PRO A 24 -10.52 -8.05 7.50
CA PRO A 24 -10.04 -6.96 8.36
C PRO A 24 -8.77 -6.33 7.80
N GLN A 25 -8.55 -5.04 8.08
CA GLN A 25 -7.42 -4.25 7.56
C GLN A 25 -6.06 -4.93 7.79
N LEU A 26 -5.85 -5.50 8.98
CA LEU A 26 -4.61 -6.21 9.31
C LEU A 26 -4.37 -7.44 8.41
N ALA A 27 -5.42 -8.19 8.06
CA ALA A 27 -5.29 -9.34 7.16
C ALA A 27 -4.96 -8.91 5.73
N ARG A 28 -5.52 -7.77 5.28
CA ARG A 28 -5.19 -7.16 3.98
C ARG A 28 -3.71 -6.78 3.93
N HIS A 29 -3.22 -6.11 4.98
CA HIS A 29 -1.81 -5.71 5.07
C HIS A 29 -0.89 -6.92 5.16
N ARG A 30 -1.25 -7.95 5.93
CA ARG A 30 -0.48 -9.19 6.01
C ARG A 30 -0.36 -9.89 4.67
N MET A 31 -1.43 -9.98 3.87
CA MET A 31 -1.36 -10.59 2.54
C MET A 31 -0.36 -9.87 1.64
N VAL A 32 -0.43 -8.55 1.57
CA VAL A 32 0.45 -7.79 0.69
C VAL A 32 1.88 -7.74 1.23
N ASN A 33 2.06 -7.59 2.53
CA ASN A 33 3.39 -7.68 3.16
C ASN A 33 4.01 -9.06 2.97
N ALA A 34 3.23 -10.13 2.95
CA ALA A 34 3.73 -11.48 2.67
C ALA A 34 4.24 -11.61 1.23
N LEU A 35 3.53 -11.01 0.26
CA LEU A 35 3.96 -10.96 -1.13
C LEU A 35 5.24 -10.11 -1.31
N MET A 36 5.32 -8.98 -0.62
CA MET A 36 6.47 -8.08 -0.68
C MET A 36 7.60 -8.48 0.26
N LYS A 37 7.44 -9.53 1.08
CA LYS A 37 8.42 -9.94 2.09
C LYS A 37 9.77 -10.29 1.46
N ASP A 38 9.74 -10.89 0.28
CA ASP A 38 10.92 -11.26 -0.49
C ASP A 38 11.68 -10.02 -0.99
N GLU A 39 10.96 -9.03 -1.54
CA GLU A 39 11.49 -7.72 -1.95
C GLU A 39 12.01 -6.89 -0.76
N LEU A 40 11.33 -6.96 0.39
CA LEU A 40 11.72 -6.30 1.64
C LEU A 40 12.97 -6.91 2.28
N ALA A 41 13.20 -8.21 2.06
CA ALA A 41 14.33 -8.93 2.63
C ALA A 41 15.63 -8.74 1.83
N GLN A 42 15.58 -8.12 0.65
CA GLN A 42 16.78 -7.80 -0.11
C GLN A 42 17.65 -6.76 0.64
N GLU A 43 18.96 -6.99 0.70
CA GLU A 43 19.90 -6.10 1.38
C GLU A 43 19.96 -4.73 0.69
N GLY A 44 19.44 -3.70 1.38
CA GLY A 44 19.23 -2.35 0.84
C GLY A 44 17.77 -2.00 0.51
N GLY A 45 16.84 -2.91 0.80
CA GLY A 45 15.41 -2.79 0.54
C GLY A 45 14.65 -1.81 1.44
N ILE A 46 13.37 -1.66 1.12
CA ILE A 46 12.42 -0.66 1.63
C ILE A 46 12.38 -0.61 3.17
N HIS A 47 12.72 0.55 3.76
CA HIS A 47 12.68 0.74 5.22
C HIS A 47 11.26 0.90 5.78
N ALA A 48 10.33 1.45 5.00
CA ALA A 48 8.93 1.59 5.40
C ALA A 48 8.01 1.63 4.17
N LEU A 49 6.97 0.80 4.17
CA LEU A 49 5.90 0.89 3.18
C LEU A 49 4.57 1.19 3.86
N GLN A 50 3.90 2.23 3.36
CA GLN A 50 2.55 2.59 3.75
C GLN A 50 1.58 1.91 2.80
N LEU A 51 0.88 0.91 3.32
CA LEU A 51 -0.11 0.17 2.56
C LEU A 51 -1.50 0.75 2.78
N THR A 52 -2.18 1.11 1.69
CA THR A 52 -3.57 1.54 1.69
C THR A 52 -4.36 0.52 0.89
N THR A 53 -5.13 -0.31 1.59
CA THR A 53 -5.95 -1.36 0.95
C THR A 53 -7.41 -0.95 0.96
N ARG A 54 -8.00 -0.83 -0.23
CA ARG A 54 -9.38 -0.41 -0.44
C ARG A 54 -10.16 -1.47 -1.17
N THR A 55 -11.46 -1.52 -0.90
CA THR A 55 -12.38 -2.30 -1.71
C THR A 55 -12.79 -1.48 -2.94
N PRO A 56 -13.14 -2.12 -4.07
CA PRO A 56 -13.65 -1.41 -5.23
C PRO A 56 -14.89 -0.59 -4.89
N GLU A 57 -15.77 -1.09 -4.03
CA GLU A 57 -16.94 -0.35 -3.53
C GLU A 57 -16.55 0.94 -2.78
N GLU A 58 -15.52 0.89 -1.93
CA GLU A 58 -15.05 2.09 -1.23
C GLU A 58 -14.34 3.09 -2.14
N ASP A 59 -13.59 2.60 -3.14
CA ASP A 59 -12.92 3.49 -4.10
C ASP A 59 -13.92 4.15 -5.06
N GLU A 60 -14.93 3.40 -5.51
CA GLU A 60 -16.03 3.88 -6.34
C GLU A 60 -16.87 4.93 -5.61
N ALA A 61 -17.33 4.64 -4.39
CA ALA A 61 -18.07 5.60 -3.57
C ALA A 61 -17.27 6.88 -3.28
N ARG A 62 -15.94 6.78 -3.17
CA ARG A 62 -15.06 7.94 -3.00
C ARG A 62 -14.91 8.74 -4.30
N ARG A 63 -14.76 8.07 -5.45
CA ARG A 63 -14.69 8.71 -6.78
C ARG A 63 -15.99 9.41 -7.13
N GLU A 64 -17.14 8.81 -6.83
CA GLU A 64 -18.44 9.45 -7.01
C GLU A 64 -18.55 10.71 -6.14
N LYS A 65 -18.13 10.65 -4.88
CA LYS A 65 -18.10 11.83 -4.00
C LYS A 65 -17.15 12.92 -4.48
N GLU A 66 -15.98 12.57 -5.03
CA GLU A 66 -15.04 13.54 -5.64
C GLU A 66 -15.56 14.12 -6.96
N ALA A 67 -16.33 13.36 -7.75
CA ALA A 67 -16.89 13.83 -9.01
C ALA A 67 -18.12 14.75 -8.82
N THR A 68 -18.75 14.70 -7.65
CA THR A 68 -19.94 15.51 -7.32
C THR A 68 -19.59 16.77 -6.52
N ALA A 69 -18.31 16.98 -6.18
CA ALA A 69 -17.80 18.14 -5.44
C ALA A 69 -17.12 19.14 -6.38
#